data_AF-A0A1G2H1U9-F1
#
_entry.id   AF-A0A1G2H1U9-F1
#
_cell.length_a   1.000
_cell.length_b   1.000
_cell.length_c   1.000
_cell.angle_alpha   90.00
_cell.angle_beta   90.00
_cell.angle_gamma   90.00
#
_symmetry.space_group_name_H-M   'P 1'
#
loop_
_entity.id
_entity.type
_entity.pdbx_description
1 polymer ?
#
loop_
_entity_poly.entity_id
_entity_poly.type
_entity_poly.pdbx_seq_one_letter_code
_entity_poly.pdbx_strand_id
1 'polypeptide(L)'
;MNIGKRIFLALSTGYIFFFFSERMFWGVWRPDDTLVENIATWLAYSALAYIVLIVIKQFNVRDMWTLFVVGALYGWIGEGVIAMTLFGAGGMPFPWTISFTALAWHAPITVVAGWYLMRVWMEERQYKRLFMLIVSFGIFWGVWSMALPLETPPIMPNSFEFALHAFTITILLIISHGFFSWADPASFSAGRFEKMILAVIVVLFALFITIPAIPYAAVVLPILFGSVYVILRKNGLVETREDALSVMGRPVGVWNSLILLLMPLCATLMYAATVGNGIIFPTNFIVFFITMPLGFILFGMAVWHMFYREKVQIK
;
A
#
# COMPACT_ATOMS: atom_id res chain seq x y z
N MET A 1 -19.19 6.50 -14.16
CA MET A 1 -19.53 6.36 -12.72
C MET A 1 -20.03 7.67 -12.11
N ASN A 2 -20.98 7.67 -11.18
CA ASN A 2 -21.39 8.89 -10.45
C ASN A 2 -20.36 9.28 -9.36
N ILE A 3 -20.44 10.51 -8.83
CA ILE A 3 -19.47 11.01 -7.84
C ILE A 3 -19.50 10.21 -6.53
N GLY A 4 -20.69 9.80 -6.06
CA GLY A 4 -20.83 9.04 -4.82
C GLY A 4 -20.08 7.71 -4.87
N LYS A 5 -20.23 6.95 -5.95
CA LYS A 5 -19.47 5.70 -6.16
C LYS A 5 -17.97 5.94 -6.30
N ARG A 6 -17.53 7.05 -6.92
CA ARG A 6 -16.10 7.44 -6.97
C ARG A 6 -15.54 7.70 -5.58
N ILE A 7 -16.24 8.48 -4.76
CA ILE A 7 -15.85 8.74 -3.37
C ILE A 7 -15.79 7.42 -2.59
N PHE A 8 -16.80 6.58 -2.74
CA PHE A 8 -16.86 5.30 -2.01
C PHE A 8 -15.75 4.33 -2.41
N LEU A 9 -15.42 4.27 -3.70
CA LEU A 9 -14.26 3.52 -4.21
C LEU A 9 -12.96 4.06 -3.62
N ALA A 10 -12.82 5.38 -3.55
CA ALA A 10 -11.67 6.06 -2.95
C ALA A 10 -11.50 5.69 -1.47
N LEU A 11 -12.58 5.78 -0.70
CA LEU A 11 -12.59 5.51 0.73
C LEU A 11 -12.31 4.04 1.04
N SER A 12 -12.90 3.13 0.27
CA SER A 12 -12.68 1.68 0.41
C SER A 12 -11.24 1.30 0.06
N THR A 13 -10.73 1.80 -1.06
CA THR A 13 -9.33 1.56 -1.47
C THR A 13 -8.35 2.23 -0.50
N GLY A 14 -8.70 3.43 -0.04
CA GLY A 14 -7.94 4.19 0.94
C GLY A 14 -7.82 3.49 2.27
N TYR A 15 -8.88 2.83 2.75
CA TYR A 15 -8.79 2.04 3.97
C TYR A 15 -7.91 0.81 3.79
N ILE A 16 -8.02 0.11 2.65
CA ILE A 16 -7.11 -1.01 2.32
C ILE A 16 -5.66 -0.52 2.35
N PHE A 17 -5.38 0.63 1.75
CA PHE A 17 -4.05 1.22 1.72
C PHE A 17 -3.56 1.63 3.12
N PHE A 18 -4.41 2.30 3.89
CA PHE A 18 -4.17 2.68 5.27
C PHE A 18 -3.88 1.47 6.18
N PHE A 19 -4.60 0.36 5.98
CA PHE A 19 -4.36 -0.88 6.71
C PHE A 19 -2.94 -1.39 6.48
N PHE A 20 -2.54 -1.59 5.22
CA PHE A 20 -1.23 -2.19 4.89
C PHE A 20 -0.06 -1.22 5.05
N SER A 21 -0.31 0.08 4.97
CA SER A 21 0.73 1.12 5.07
C SER A 21 0.96 1.57 6.51
N GLU A 22 -0.12 1.76 7.28
CA GLU A 22 -0.04 2.39 8.60
C GLU A 22 -0.37 1.42 9.73
N ARG A 23 -1.56 0.81 9.69
CA ARG A 23 -2.08 0.07 10.85
C ARG A 23 -1.32 -1.24 11.05
N MET A 24 -0.99 -1.94 9.98
CA MET A 24 -0.13 -3.12 10.03
C MET A 24 1.31 -2.75 10.42
N PHE A 25 1.81 -1.58 10.01
CA PHE A 25 3.15 -1.11 10.33
C PHE A 25 3.31 -0.84 11.83
N TRP A 26 2.37 -0.15 12.46
CA TRP A 26 2.45 0.15 13.89
C TRP A 26 1.99 -0.99 14.79
N GLY A 27 1.13 -1.88 14.30
CA GLY A 27 0.66 -3.05 15.06
C GLY A 27 -0.20 -2.74 16.29
N VAL A 28 -0.37 -1.47 16.65
CA VAL A 28 -1.16 -0.99 17.79
C VAL A 28 -1.78 0.38 17.53
N TRP A 29 -2.70 0.76 18.42
CA TRP A 29 -3.03 2.16 18.66
C TRP A 29 -1.90 2.82 19.44
N ARG A 30 -1.29 3.86 18.89
CA ARG A 30 -0.28 4.62 19.63
C ARG A 30 -0.95 5.44 20.73
N PRO A 31 -0.26 5.76 21.83
CA PRO A 31 -0.84 6.56 22.92
C PRO A 31 -1.42 7.90 22.47
N ASP A 32 -0.78 8.51 21.47
CA ASP A 32 -1.18 9.81 20.92
C ASP A 32 -2.19 9.69 19.76
N ASP A 33 -2.53 8.48 19.31
CA ASP A 33 -3.47 8.29 18.21
C ASP A 33 -4.90 8.65 18.67
N THR A 34 -5.44 9.75 18.18
CA THR A 34 -6.85 10.08 18.36
C THR A 34 -7.72 9.50 17.24
N LEU A 35 -9.04 9.34 17.50
CA LEU A 35 -9.98 8.94 16.45
C LEU A 35 -9.99 9.94 15.28
N VAL A 36 -9.87 11.23 15.57
CA VAL A 36 -9.88 12.29 14.56
C VAL A 36 -8.65 12.19 13.66
N GLU A 37 -7.46 11.97 14.23
CA GLU A 37 -6.23 11.79 13.45
C GLU A 37 -6.27 10.51 12.64
N ASN A 38 -6.84 9.42 13.16
CA ASN A 38 -7.03 8.19 12.40
C ASN A 38 -7.95 8.40 11.19
N ILE A 39 -9.06 9.13 11.36
CA ILE A 39 -9.95 9.49 10.26
C ILE A 39 -9.22 10.39 9.26
N ALA A 40 -8.50 11.41 9.72
CA ALA A 40 -7.73 12.30 8.84
C ALA A 40 -6.66 11.54 8.04
N THR A 41 -5.96 10.61 8.69
CA THR A 41 -4.95 9.75 8.07
C THR A 41 -5.60 8.84 7.02
N TRP A 42 -6.72 8.20 7.34
CA TRP A 42 -7.49 7.40 6.38
C TRP A 42 -7.95 8.24 5.17
N LEU A 43 -8.40 9.47 5.37
CA LEU A 43 -8.78 10.37 4.28
C LEU A 43 -7.58 10.76 3.41
N ALA A 44 -6.40 10.98 4.01
CA ALA A 44 -5.17 11.21 3.26
C ALA A 44 -4.81 9.98 2.40
N TYR A 45 -4.84 8.78 2.97
CA TYR A 45 -4.65 7.52 2.23
C TYR A 45 -5.72 7.32 1.15
N SER A 46 -6.95 7.79 1.36
CA SER A 46 -8.02 7.75 0.35
C SER A 46 -7.77 8.70 -0.82
N ALA A 47 -7.19 9.87 -0.58
CA ALA A 47 -6.75 10.78 -1.64
C ALA A 47 -5.60 10.17 -2.45
N LEU A 48 -4.63 9.55 -1.79
CA LEU A 48 -3.52 8.84 -2.45
C LEU A 48 -4.02 7.62 -3.26
N ALA A 49 -4.95 6.86 -2.70
CA ALA A 49 -5.61 5.76 -3.39
C ALA A 49 -6.34 6.27 -4.64
N TYR A 50 -7.01 7.42 -4.58
CA TYR A 50 -7.64 8.01 -5.76
C TYR A 50 -6.64 8.36 -6.86
N ILE A 51 -5.47 8.88 -6.51
CA ILE A 51 -4.37 9.10 -7.47
C ILE A 51 -3.95 7.77 -8.12
N VAL A 52 -3.81 6.70 -7.33
CA VAL A 52 -3.51 5.35 -7.86
C VAL A 52 -4.58 4.88 -8.85
N LEU A 53 -5.87 5.03 -8.52
CA LEU A 53 -6.96 4.68 -9.43
C LEU A 53 -6.90 5.48 -10.75
N ILE A 54 -6.60 6.78 -10.68
CA ILE A 54 -6.40 7.65 -11.86
C ILE A 54 -5.26 7.12 -12.72
N VAL A 55 -4.12 6.84 -12.11
CA VAL A 55 -2.90 6.39 -12.78
C VAL A 55 -3.15 5.06 -13.48
N ILE A 56 -3.85 4.13 -12.84
CA ILE A 56 -4.17 2.83 -13.42
C ILE A 56 -5.00 2.99 -14.70
N LYS A 57 -6.08 3.78 -14.66
CA LYS A 57 -6.88 4.04 -15.86
C LYS A 57 -6.12 4.82 -16.92
N GLN A 58 -5.32 5.81 -16.53
CA GLN A 58 -4.63 6.69 -17.48
C GLN A 58 -3.50 6.00 -18.25
N PHE A 59 -2.81 5.05 -17.61
CA PHE A 59 -1.67 4.35 -18.22
C PHE A 59 -1.97 2.89 -18.55
N ASN A 60 -3.24 2.49 -18.53
CA ASN A 60 -3.71 1.14 -18.80
C ASN A 60 -2.91 0.06 -18.02
N VAL A 61 -2.77 0.27 -16.72
CA VAL A 61 -1.97 -0.61 -15.84
C VAL A 61 -2.73 -1.90 -15.60
N ARG A 62 -2.10 -3.05 -15.86
CA ARG A 62 -2.80 -4.35 -15.87
C ARG A 62 -2.08 -5.47 -15.12
N ASP A 63 -0.77 -5.59 -15.27
CA ASP A 63 0.00 -6.69 -14.69
C ASP A 63 0.67 -6.30 -13.37
N MET A 64 1.21 -7.29 -12.66
CA MET A 64 1.84 -7.09 -11.36
C MET A 64 3.07 -6.16 -11.41
N TRP A 65 3.81 -6.13 -12.53
CA TRP A 65 5.02 -5.31 -12.67
C TRP A 65 4.65 -3.83 -12.86
N THR A 66 3.65 -3.56 -13.69
CA THR A 66 3.10 -2.22 -13.86
C THR A 66 2.42 -1.73 -12.58
N LEU A 67 1.71 -2.60 -11.86
CA LEU A 67 1.16 -2.30 -10.53
C LEU A 67 2.24 -2.03 -9.48
N PHE A 68 3.37 -2.74 -9.53
CA PHE A 68 4.51 -2.46 -8.65
C PHE A 68 5.04 -1.04 -8.85
N VAL A 69 5.15 -0.56 -10.10
CA VAL A 69 5.55 0.82 -10.39
C VAL A 69 4.51 1.85 -9.95
N VAL A 70 3.21 1.54 -10.06
CA VAL A 70 2.16 2.38 -9.47
C VAL A 70 2.27 2.41 -7.95
N GLY A 71 2.59 1.27 -7.33
CA GLY A 71 2.86 1.19 -5.90
C GLY A 71 4.10 1.98 -5.47
N ALA A 72 5.13 2.04 -6.31
CA ALA A 72 6.31 2.88 -6.08
C ALA A 72 5.93 4.37 -6.10
N LEU A 73 5.10 4.79 -7.08
CA LEU A 73 4.57 6.15 -7.12
C LEU A 73 3.77 6.49 -5.86
N TYR A 74 2.87 5.58 -5.45
CA TYR A 74 2.08 5.74 -4.24
C TYR A 74 2.96 5.93 -3.01
N GLY A 75 3.95 5.05 -2.81
CA GLY A 75 4.89 5.15 -1.70
C GLY A 75 5.73 6.42 -1.74
N TRP A 76 6.25 6.83 -2.92
CA TRP A 76 7.04 8.05 -3.03
C TRP A 76 6.21 9.33 -2.88
N ILE A 77 4.92 9.33 -3.17
CA ILE A 77 4.05 10.46 -2.80
C ILE A 77 3.81 10.45 -1.29
N GLY A 78 3.37 9.33 -0.72
CA GLY A 78 3.08 9.22 0.72
C GLY A 78 4.30 9.58 1.57
N GLU A 79 5.44 8.96 1.28
CA GLU A 79 6.63 9.04 2.12
C GLU A 79 7.64 10.08 1.65
N GLY A 80 7.58 10.47 0.37
CA GLY A 80 8.45 11.52 -0.18
C GLY A 80 7.82 12.91 -0.17
N VAL A 81 6.50 13.04 -0.16
CA VAL A 81 5.83 14.35 -0.11
C VAL A 81 5.19 14.56 1.25
N ILE A 82 4.35 13.63 1.71
CA ILE A 82 3.50 13.88 2.88
C ILE A 82 4.24 13.62 4.19
N ALA A 83 4.74 12.40 4.40
CA ALA A 83 5.37 11.98 5.65
C ALA A 83 6.89 12.26 5.70
N MET A 84 7.52 12.49 4.55
CA MET A 84 8.95 12.83 4.39
C MET A 84 9.95 11.75 4.85
N THR A 85 9.49 10.54 5.21
CA THR A 85 10.35 9.43 5.66
C THR A 85 11.23 8.86 4.54
N LEU A 86 10.92 9.13 3.26
CA LEU A 86 11.79 8.82 2.11
C LEU A 86 13.19 9.40 2.29
N PHE A 87 13.31 10.51 3.01
CA PHE A 87 14.55 11.24 3.21
C PHE A 87 15.30 10.86 4.49
N GLY A 88 14.80 9.86 5.22
CA GLY A 88 15.40 9.30 6.43
C GLY A 88 14.30 8.88 7.42
N ALA A 89 14.37 7.65 7.93
CA ALA A 89 13.35 7.11 8.84
C ALA A 89 13.90 5.98 9.70
N GLY A 90 13.49 5.90 10.98
CA GLY A 90 13.82 4.76 11.85
C GLY A 90 15.32 4.45 11.95
N GLY A 91 16.17 5.49 11.96
CA GLY A 91 17.63 5.34 11.97
C GLY A 91 18.25 4.95 10.62
N MET A 92 17.47 4.81 9.55
CA MET A 92 17.99 4.57 8.20
C MET A 92 18.25 5.87 7.44
N PRO A 93 19.46 6.05 6.89
CA PRO A 93 19.78 7.25 6.12
C PRO A 93 19.30 7.13 4.66
N PHE A 94 18.96 8.27 4.08
CA PHE A 94 18.89 8.42 2.63
C PHE A 94 20.24 8.02 1.98
N PRO A 95 20.27 7.34 0.81
CA PRO A 95 19.17 7.05 -0.12
C PRO A 95 18.48 5.69 0.08
N TRP A 96 18.82 4.94 1.13
CA TRP A 96 18.28 3.57 1.33
C TRP A 96 16.76 3.56 1.54
N THR A 97 16.26 4.61 2.17
CA THR A 97 14.84 4.87 2.42
C THR A 97 14.01 5.09 1.14
N ILE A 98 14.63 5.36 -0.02
CA ILE A 98 13.94 5.38 -1.33
C ILE A 98 13.32 4.01 -1.63
N SER A 99 14.07 2.94 -1.37
CA SER A 99 13.59 1.57 -1.58
C SER A 99 12.72 1.13 -0.42
N PHE A 100 13.17 1.32 0.83
CA PHE A 100 12.46 0.79 1.98
C PHE A 100 10.97 1.19 2.01
N THR A 101 10.72 2.49 1.89
CA THR A 101 9.37 3.03 1.99
C THR A 101 8.51 2.58 0.81
N ALA A 102 8.90 2.91 -0.41
CA ALA A 102 8.05 2.68 -1.57
C ALA A 102 8.21 1.32 -2.24
N LEU A 103 9.43 0.84 -2.45
CA LEU A 103 9.72 -0.36 -3.27
C LEU A 103 9.68 -1.65 -2.46
N ALA A 104 10.02 -1.59 -1.17
CA ALA A 104 10.09 -2.73 -0.29
C ALA A 104 8.81 -2.90 0.54
N TRP A 105 8.12 -1.80 0.86
CA TRP A 105 6.87 -1.81 1.60
C TRP A 105 5.65 -1.53 0.71
N HIS A 106 5.40 -0.28 0.32
CA HIS A 106 4.12 0.10 -0.28
C HIS A 106 3.82 -0.61 -1.62
N ALA A 107 4.80 -0.73 -2.51
CA ALA A 107 4.60 -1.40 -3.79
C ALA A 107 4.22 -2.88 -3.65
N PRO A 108 5.04 -3.73 -3.01
CA PRO A 108 4.74 -5.15 -2.89
C PRO A 108 3.62 -5.43 -1.88
N ILE A 109 3.64 -4.81 -0.70
CA ILE A 109 2.72 -5.13 0.40
C ILE A 109 1.37 -4.45 0.18
N THR A 110 1.36 -3.14 -0.02
CA THR A 110 0.09 -2.38 -0.08
C THR A 110 -0.62 -2.56 -1.41
N VAL A 111 0.04 -2.22 -2.52
CA VAL A 111 -0.63 -2.16 -3.83
C VAL A 111 -0.74 -3.52 -4.50
N VAL A 112 0.37 -4.27 -4.59
CA VAL A 112 0.38 -5.54 -5.30
C VAL A 112 -0.31 -6.64 -4.48
N ALA A 113 0.18 -6.94 -3.27
CA ALA A 113 -0.29 -8.08 -2.50
C ALA A 113 -1.61 -7.78 -1.76
N GLY A 114 -1.63 -6.72 -0.95
CA GLY A 114 -2.74 -6.39 -0.06
C GLY A 114 -3.97 -5.85 -0.78
N TRP A 115 -3.79 -5.07 -1.84
CA TRP A 115 -4.90 -4.58 -2.65
C TRP A 115 -5.20 -5.49 -3.84
N TYR A 116 -4.30 -5.62 -4.81
CA TYR A 116 -4.62 -6.30 -6.07
C TYR A 116 -4.75 -7.82 -5.95
N LEU A 117 -3.72 -8.53 -5.48
CA LEU A 117 -3.73 -10.01 -5.44
C LEU A 117 -4.75 -10.55 -4.46
N MET A 118 -4.81 -9.97 -3.25
CA MET A 118 -5.83 -10.31 -2.25
C MET A 118 -7.22 -10.17 -2.86
N ARG A 119 -7.48 -9.04 -3.53
CA ARG A 119 -8.78 -8.78 -4.15
C ARG A 119 -9.12 -9.79 -5.25
N VAL A 120 -8.21 -10.00 -6.20
CA VAL A 120 -8.41 -10.92 -7.32
C VAL A 120 -8.64 -12.34 -6.79
N TRP A 121 -7.86 -12.81 -5.82
CA TRP A 121 -8.01 -14.17 -5.28
C TRP A 121 -9.27 -14.33 -4.41
N MET A 122 -9.73 -13.27 -3.74
CA MET A 122 -11.04 -13.22 -3.10
C MET A 122 -12.18 -13.33 -4.12
N GLU A 123 -12.10 -12.65 -5.26
CA GLU A 123 -13.13 -12.73 -6.31
C GLU A 123 -13.14 -14.07 -7.06
N GLU A 124 -11.96 -14.59 -7.39
CA GLU A 124 -11.78 -15.84 -8.15
C GLU A 124 -11.90 -17.11 -7.30
N ARG A 125 -12.14 -16.97 -5.99
CA ARG A 125 -12.23 -18.09 -5.02
C ARG A 125 -10.98 -18.98 -5.02
N GLN A 126 -9.81 -18.37 -5.16
CA GLN A 126 -8.51 -19.04 -5.14
C GLN A 126 -8.07 -19.34 -3.70
N TYR A 127 -8.85 -20.16 -2.97
CA TYR A 127 -8.72 -20.35 -1.52
C TYR A 127 -7.30 -20.69 -1.07
N LYS A 128 -6.58 -21.56 -1.79
CA LYS A 128 -5.21 -21.94 -1.43
C LYS A 128 -4.25 -20.75 -1.49
N ARG A 129 -4.32 -19.95 -2.55
CA ARG A 129 -3.46 -18.77 -2.73
C ARG A 129 -3.80 -17.68 -1.72
N LEU A 130 -5.09 -17.44 -1.52
CA LEU A 130 -5.59 -16.49 -0.54
C LEU A 130 -5.18 -16.89 0.89
N PHE A 131 -5.36 -18.15 1.26
CA PHE A 131 -4.92 -18.70 2.55
C PHE A 131 -3.42 -18.48 2.77
N MET A 132 -2.58 -18.88 1.80
CA MET A 132 -1.13 -18.69 1.90
C MET A 132 -0.76 -17.21 2.07
N LEU A 133 -1.41 -16.30 1.33
CA LEU A 133 -1.17 -14.86 1.43
C LEU A 133 -1.52 -14.32 2.82
N ILE A 134 -2.72 -14.65 3.33
CA ILE A 134 -3.25 -14.16 4.60
C ILE A 134 -2.41 -14.68 5.77
N VAL A 135 -2.07 -15.97 5.76
CA VAL A 135 -1.19 -16.56 6.79
C VAL A 135 0.19 -15.93 6.73
N SER A 136 0.74 -15.69 5.53
CA SER A 136 2.04 -15.03 5.37
C SER A 136 2.01 -13.60 5.92
N PHE A 137 0.95 -12.82 5.64
CA PHE A 137 0.79 -11.50 6.23
C PHE A 137 0.64 -11.55 7.74
N GLY A 138 -0.12 -12.50 8.29
CA GLY A 138 -0.26 -12.65 9.74
C GLY A 138 1.06 -12.97 10.42
N ILE A 139 1.82 -13.94 9.89
CA ILE A 139 3.16 -14.28 10.41
C ILE A 139 4.10 -13.10 10.28
N PHE A 140 4.16 -12.47 9.10
CA PHE A 140 5.00 -11.28 8.87
C PHE A 140 4.67 -10.17 9.85
N TRP A 141 3.39 -9.87 10.06
CA TRP A 141 2.95 -8.82 10.95
C TRP A 141 3.32 -9.10 12.42
N GLY A 142 3.13 -10.34 12.88
CA GLY A 142 3.58 -10.74 14.22
C GLY A 142 5.10 -10.63 14.40
N VAL A 143 5.88 -11.05 13.39
CA VAL A 143 7.35 -10.92 13.38
C VAL A 143 7.79 -9.47 13.35
N TRP A 144 7.18 -8.65 12.49
CA TRP A 144 7.44 -7.22 12.39
C TRP A 144 7.19 -6.52 13.74
N SER A 145 6.12 -6.90 14.43
CA SER A 145 5.72 -6.31 15.72
C SER A 145 6.69 -6.64 16.87
N MET A 146 7.60 -7.60 16.70
CA MET A 146 8.63 -7.92 17.70
C MET A 146 9.63 -6.77 17.92
N ALA A 147 9.76 -5.86 16.94
CA ALA A 147 10.64 -4.70 17.03
C ALA A 147 9.98 -3.48 17.67
N LEU A 148 8.65 -3.46 17.86
CA LEU A 148 7.94 -2.31 18.46
C LEU A 148 8.47 -1.91 19.85
N PRO A 149 8.88 -2.85 20.74
CA PRO A 149 9.51 -2.49 22.01
C PRO A 149 10.88 -1.81 21.88
N LEU A 150 11.51 -1.86 20.70
CA LEU A 150 12.80 -1.24 20.42
C LEU A 150 12.65 0.16 19.79
N GLU A 151 11.44 0.57 19.44
CA GLU A 151 11.16 1.92 18.95
C GLU A 151 11.35 2.95 20.06
N THR A 152 11.44 4.23 19.68
CA THR A 152 11.60 5.34 20.62
C THR A 152 10.44 6.34 20.45
N PRO A 153 9.54 6.47 21.45
CA PRO A 153 9.49 5.71 22.70
C PRO A 153 9.08 4.23 22.49
N PRO A 154 9.47 3.31 23.40
CA PRO A 154 9.09 1.90 23.32
C PRO A 154 7.58 1.70 23.31
N ILE A 155 7.10 0.83 22.41
CA ILE A 155 5.69 0.47 22.30
C ILE A 155 5.53 -1.01 22.64
N MET A 156 4.87 -1.32 23.75
CA MET A 156 4.74 -2.68 24.26
C MET A 156 3.29 -2.98 24.69
N PRO A 157 2.37 -3.20 23.73
CA PRO A 157 1.02 -3.65 24.07
C PRO A 157 1.08 -5.05 24.69
N ASN A 158 0.14 -5.35 25.57
CA ASN A 158 -0.08 -6.74 25.94
C ASN A 158 -0.73 -7.51 24.77
N SER A 159 -0.68 -8.84 24.80
CA SER A 159 -1.22 -9.68 23.70
C SER A 159 -2.70 -9.45 23.42
N PHE A 160 -3.49 -9.06 24.43
CA PHE A 160 -4.91 -8.76 24.25
C PHE A 160 -5.11 -7.42 23.54
N GLU A 161 -4.36 -6.38 23.89
CA GLU A 161 -4.38 -5.08 23.20
C GLU A 161 -3.97 -5.21 21.74
N PHE A 162 -2.90 -5.98 21.47
CA PHE A 162 -2.46 -6.29 20.12
C PHE A 162 -3.56 -7.01 19.33
N ALA A 163 -4.18 -8.05 19.93
CA ALA A 163 -5.28 -8.78 19.31
C ALA A 163 -6.48 -7.86 19.03
N LEU A 164 -6.89 -7.06 20.00
CA LEU A 164 -8.01 -6.13 19.87
C LEU A 164 -7.78 -5.17 18.70
N HIS A 165 -6.61 -4.53 18.65
CA HIS A 165 -6.22 -3.70 17.50
C HIS A 165 -6.30 -4.51 16.20
N ALA A 166 -5.61 -5.65 16.13
CA ALA A 166 -5.44 -6.40 14.90
C ALA A 166 -6.78 -6.90 14.33
N PHE A 167 -7.66 -7.43 15.18
CA PHE A 167 -8.99 -7.88 14.77
C PHE A 167 -9.88 -6.69 14.37
N THR A 168 -9.88 -5.59 15.12
CA THR A 168 -10.69 -4.40 14.79
C THR A 168 -10.32 -3.84 13.41
N ILE A 169 -9.03 -3.61 13.14
CA ILE A 169 -8.62 -3.05 11.86
C ILE A 169 -8.83 -4.02 10.68
N THR A 170 -8.79 -5.33 10.94
CA THR A 170 -9.08 -6.37 9.93
C THR A 170 -10.56 -6.46 9.61
N ILE A 171 -11.46 -6.28 10.58
CA ILE A 171 -12.90 -6.21 10.35
C ILE A 171 -13.22 -5.03 9.40
N LEU A 172 -12.61 -3.87 9.64
CA LEU A 172 -12.75 -2.72 8.75
C LEU A 172 -12.14 -2.98 7.36
N LEU A 173 -11.06 -3.77 7.27
CA LEU A 173 -10.48 -4.23 5.99
C LEU A 173 -11.47 -5.11 5.22
N ILE A 174 -12.11 -6.07 5.90
CA ILE A 174 -13.16 -6.93 5.34
C ILE A 174 -14.31 -6.07 4.78
N ILE A 175 -14.79 -5.10 5.57
CA ILE A 175 -15.85 -4.18 5.16
C ILE A 175 -15.43 -3.39 3.92
N SER A 176 -14.19 -2.89 3.89
CA SER A 176 -13.65 -2.12 2.77
C SER A 176 -13.55 -2.93 1.48
N HIS A 177 -13.12 -4.19 1.55
CA HIS A 177 -13.20 -5.08 0.39
C HIS A 177 -14.65 -5.36 -0.03
N GLY A 178 -15.58 -5.53 0.91
CA GLY A 178 -17.01 -5.68 0.58
C GLY A 178 -17.55 -4.48 -0.22
N PHE A 179 -17.23 -3.28 0.24
CA PHE A 179 -17.62 -2.02 -0.37
C PHE A 179 -16.95 -1.71 -1.71
N PHE A 180 -15.72 -2.20 -1.92
CA PHE A 180 -15.03 -2.05 -3.20
C PHE A 180 -15.81 -2.66 -4.38
N SER A 181 -16.45 -3.83 -4.22
CA SER A 181 -17.28 -4.43 -5.29
C SER A 181 -18.49 -3.55 -5.64
N TRP A 182 -19.12 -2.99 -4.61
CA TRP A 182 -20.35 -2.22 -4.76
C TRP A 182 -20.13 -0.92 -5.53
N ALA A 183 -18.91 -0.36 -5.41
CA ALA A 183 -18.54 0.87 -6.09
C ALA A 183 -18.33 0.72 -7.61
N ASP A 184 -18.34 -0.50 -8.17
CA ASP A 184 -18.15 -0.76 -9.61
C ASP A 184 -16.83 -0.18 -10.16
N PRO A 185 -15.66 -0.71 -9.70
CA PRO A 185 -14.34 -0.18 -10.05
C PRO A 185 -14.06 -0.19 -11.56
N ALA A 186 -14.64 -1.11 -12.31
CA ALA A 186 -14.48 -1.21 -13.76
C ALA A 186 -14.93 0.08 -14.48
N SER A 187 -16.01 0.73 -14.00
CA SER A 187 -16.52 1.97 -14.57
C SER A 187 -15.86 3.26 -14.05
N PHE A 188 -14.78 3.12 -13.25
CA PHE A 188 -14.03 4.26 -12.73
C PHE A 188 -13.48 5.12 -13.86
N SER A 189 -13.75 6.42 -13.74
CA SER A 189 -13.25 7.46 -14.62
C SER A 189 -13.19 8.76 -13.83
N ALA A 190 -12.04 9.41 -13.84
CA ALA A 190 -11.84 10.68 -13.16
C ALA A 190 -11.96 11.85 -14.14
N GLY A 191 -12.68 12.89 -13.74
CA GLY A 191 -12.79 14.14 -14.46
C GLY A 191 -11.47 14.93 -14.46
N ARG A 192 -11.31 15.84 -15.42
CA ARG A 192 -10.11 16.69 -15.51
C ARG A 192 -9.90 17.54 -14.25
N PHE A 193 -10.98 18.06 -13.68
CA PHE A 193 -10.93 18.85 -12.43
C PHE A 193 -10.44 18.02 -11.24
N GLU A 194 -10.92 16.78 -11.08
CA GLU A 194 -10.48 15.89 -9.99
C GLU A 194 -8.97 15.61 -10.08
N LYS A 195 -8.49 15.31 -11.30
CA LYS A 195 -7.05 15.11 -11.56
C LYS A 195 -6.23 16.36 -11.23
N MET A 196 -6.71 17.53 -11.67
CA MET A 196 -6.03 18.81 -11.44
C MET A 196 -5.97 19.16 -9.95
N ILE A 197 -7.07 19.01 -9.21
CA ILE A 197 -7.13 19.29 -7.77
C ILE A 197 -6.12 18.42 -7.01
N LEU A 198 -6.10 17.11 -7.27
CA LEU A 198 -5.17 16.20 -6.60
C LEU A 198 -3.70 16.52 -6.94
N ALA A 199 -3.42 16.82 -8.21
CA ALA A 199 -2.08 17.24 -8.63
C ALA A 199 -1.66 18.54 -7.94
N VAL A 200 -2.55 19.54 -7.88
CA VAL A 200 -2.30 20.83 -7.21
C VAL A 200 -2.06 20.62 -5.72
N ILE A 201 -2.85 19.79 -5.03
CA ILE A 201 -2.65 19.48 -3.61
C ILE A 201 -1.25 18.89 -3.38
N VAL A 202 -0.85 17.87 -4.15
CA VAL A 202 0.47 17.25 -4.01
C VAL A 202 1.60 18.25 -4.29
N VAL A 203 1.47 19.07 -5.34
CA VAL A 203 2.47 20.07 -5.72
C VAL A 203 2.58 21.17 -4.67
N LEU A 204 1.46 21.72 -4.19
CA LEU A 204 1.46 22.74 -3.15
C LEU A 204 2.04 22.20 -1.85
N PHE A 205 1.70 20.98 -1.45
CA PHE A 205 2.31 20.36 -0.28
C PHE A 205 3.82 20.22 -0.45
N ALA A 206 4.28 19.74 -1.60
CA ALA A 206 5.71 19.63 -1.89
C ALA A 206 6.43 20.99 -1.83
N LEU A 207 5.85 22.04 -2.44
CA LEU A 207 6.47 23.37 -2.53
C LEU A 207 6.49 24.12 -1.20
N PHE A 208 5.43 24.01 -0.40
CA PHE A 208 5.25 24.81 0.81
C PHE A 208 5.58 24.07 2.11
N ILE A 209 5.61 22.74 2.11
CA ILE A 209 5.91 21.93 3.29
C ILE A 209 7.20 21.13 3.07
N THR A 210 7.23 20.26 2.07
CA THR A 210 8.30 19.26 1.93
C THR A 210 9.65 19.87 1.54
N ILE A 211 9.70 20.71 0.51
CA ILE A 211 10.95 21.32 0.03
C ILE A 211 11.54 22.29 1.06
N PRO A 212 10.75 23.15 1.72
CA PRO A 212 11.26 23.97 2.82
C PRO A 212 11.85 23.15 3.97
N ALA A 213 11.23 22.01 4.32
CA ALA A 213 11.75 21.11 5.35
C ALA A 213 12.99 20.32 4.87
N ILE A 214 13.02 19.91 3.61
CA ILE A 214 14.04 19.04 3.01
C ILE A 214 14.41 19.57 1.62
N PRO A 215 15.35 20.53 1.52
CA PRO A 215 15.61 21.24 0.26
C PRO A 215 15.99 20.37 -0.93
N TYR A 216 16.73 19.28 -0.70
CA TYR A 216 17.15 18.37 -1.78
C TYR A 216 15.99 17.52 -2.33
N ALA A 217 14.81 17.51 -1.68
CA ALA A 217 13.59 16.95 -2.24
C ALA A 217 13.22 17.58 -3.60
N ALA A 218 13.58 18.85 -3.82
CA ALA A 218 13.37 19.56 -5.08
C ALA A 218 14.10 18.92 -6.27
N VAL A 219 15.14 18.13 -6.03
CA VAL A 219 15.87 17.39 -7.08
C VAL A 219 15.45 15.92 -7.09
N VAL A 220 15.33 15.30 -5.91
CA VAL A 220 15.04 13.86 -5.80
C VAL A 220 13.63 13.53 -6.32
N LEU A 221 12.60 14.26 -5.89
CA LEU A 221 11.21 13.94 -6.25
C LEU A 221 10.94 14.03 -7.76
N PRO A 222 11.41 15.08 -8.49
CA PRO A 222 11.24 15.11 -9.95
C PRO A 222 11.91 13.94 -10.67
N ILE A 223 13.07 13.46 -10.21
CA ILE A 223 13.75 12.31 -10.80
C ILE A 223 12.91 11.04 -10.58
N LEU A 224 12.47 10.81 -9.34
CA LEU A 224 11.64 9.64 -9.00
C LEU A 224 10.32 9.65 -9.77
N PHE A 225 9.58 10.75 -9.76
CA PHE A 225 8.30 10.85 -10.47
C PHE A 225 8.47 10.85 -12.00
N GLY A 226 9.53 11.48 -12.52
CA GLY A 226 9.88 11.43 -13.94
C GLY A 226 10.15 10.01 -14.40
N SER A 227 10.88 9.22 -13.61
CA SER A 227 11.17 7.81 -13.94
C SER A 227 9.89 6.98 -14.05
N VAL A 228 8.99 7.06 -13.05
CA VAL A 228 7.69 6.38 -13.05
C VAL A 228 6.85 6.84 -14.23
N TYR A 229 6.79 8.15 -14.48
CA TYR A 229 6.01 8.69 -15.59
C TYR A 229 6.46 8.11 -16.93
N VAL A 230 7.77 8.09 -17.20
CA VAL A 230 8.33 7.52 -18.44
C VAL A 230 7.97 6.04 -18.57
N ILE A 231 8.14 5.28 -17.50
CA ILE A 231 7.84 3.85 -17.45
C ILE A 231 6.35 3.59 -17.72
N LEU A 232 5.45 4.27 -17.00
CA LEU A 232 4.01 4.12 -17.16
C LEU A 232 3.50 4.64 -18.51
N ARG A 233 4.09 5.72 -19.03
CA ARG A 233 3.78 6.23 -20.36
C ARG A 233 4.11 5.21 -21.43
N LYS A 234 5.25 4.52 -21.31
CA LYS A 234 5.60 3.39 -22.20
C LYS A 234 4.57 2.28 -22.09
N ASN A 235 4.16 1.89 -20.88
CA ASN A 235 3.11 0.87 -20.69
C ASN A 235 1.81 1.24 -21.41
N GLY A 236 1.31 2.47 -21.23
CA GLY A 236 0.06 2.90 -21.86
C GLY A 236 0.08 2.95 -23.40
N LEU A 237 1.27 2.91 -24.02
CA LEU A 237 1.43 2.81 -25.47
C LEU A 237 1.48 1.35 -25.99
N VAL A 238 1.71 0.38 -25.11
CA VAL A 238 1.98 -1.02 -25.47
C VAL A 238 0.89 -1.97 -24.96
N GLU A 239 0.33 -1.73 -23.77
CA GLU A 239 -0.71 -2.58 -23.18
C GLU A 239 -2.05 -2.36 -23.89
N THR A 240 -2.60 -3.45 -24.44
CA THR A 240 -3.83 -3.48 -25.24
C THR A 240 -4.99 -4.11 -24.49
N ARG A 241 -4.72 -4.88 -23.43
CA ARG A 241 -5.75 -5.49 -22.58
C ARG A 241 -6.40 -4.41 -21.72
N GLU A 242 -7.58 -4.72 -21.18
CA GLU A 242 -8.21 -3.86 -20.19
C GLU A 242 -7.35 -3.74 -18.92
N ASP A 243 -7.46 -2.61 -18.22
CA ASP A 243 -6.69 -2.31 -17.00
C ASP A 243 -7.10 -3.16 -15.78
N ALA A 244 -6.34 -3.04 -14.70
CA ALA A 244 -6.51 -3.79 -13.47
C ALA A 244 -7.88 -3.54 -12.80
N LEU A 245 -8.46 -2.34 -12.92
CA LEU A 245 -9.78 -2.06 -12.35
C LEU A 245 -10.91 -2.74 -13.11
N SER A 246 -10.71 -3.04 -14.40
CA SER A 246 -11.71 -3.73 -15.23
C SER A 246 -11.79 -5.23 -14.92
N VAL A 247 -10.71 -5.82 -14.39
CA VAL A 247 -10.69 -7.23 -13.98
C VAL A 247 -11.03 -7.44 -12.50
N MET A 248 -11.22 -6.36 -11.76
CA MET A 248 -11.76 -6.36 -10.40
C MET A 248 -13.18 -5.79 -10.43
N GLY A 249 -14.03 -6.19 -9.49
CA GLY A 249 -15.39 -5.66 -9.37
C GLY A 249 -16.45 -6.73 -9.14
N ARG A 250 -16.08 -8.00 -9.14
CA ARG A 250 -17.01 -9.06 -8.77
C ARG A 250 -17.32 -9.00 -7.27
N PRO A 251 -18.54 -9.35 -6.84
CA PRO A 251 -18.84 -9.51 -5.42
C PRO A 251 -17.94 -10.57 -4.77
N VAL A 252 -17.41 -10.27 -3.59
CA VAL A 252 -16.68 -11.24 -2.79
C VAL A 252 -17.66 -12.03 -1.93
N GLY A 253 -17.53 -13.37 -1.92
CA GLY A 253 -18.35 -14.23 -1.06
C GLY A 253 -17.97 -14.09 0.42
N VAL A 254 -18.96 -14.21 1.32
CA VAL A 254 -18.76 -14.02 2.77
C VAL A 254 -17.61 -14.88 3.34
N TRP A 255 -17.48 -16.12 2.90
CA TRP A 255 -16.42 -17.03 3.35
C TRP A 255 -15.01 -16.57 2.94
N ASN A 256 -14.89 -15.98 1.74
CA ASN A 256 -13.64 -15.42 1.23
C ASN A 256 -13.26 -14.14 1.97
N SER A 257 -14.23 -13.46 2.56
CA SER A 257 -13.98 -12.32 3.44
C SER A 257 -13.59 -12.79 4.85
N LEU A 258 -14.30 -13.79 5.40
CA LEU A 258 -14.03 -14.30 6.75
C LEU A 258 -12.65 -14.95 6.90
N ILE A 259 -12.10 -15.52 5.82
CA ILE A 259 -10.74 -16.06 5.84
C ILE A 259 -9.67 -14.99 6.18
N LEU A 260 -9.95 -13.70 5.94
CA LEU A 260 -9.05 -12.60 6.33
C LEU A 260 -8.83 -12.53 7.84
N LEU A 261 -9.74 -13.07 8.67
CA LEU A 261 -9.58 -13.15 10.12
C LEU A 261 -8.44 -14.09 10.55
N LEU A 262 -7.92 -14.93 9.65
CA LEU A 262 -6.71 -15.71 9.93
C LEU A 262 -5.46 -14.82 10.01
N MET A 263 -5.44 -13.65 9.36
CA MET A 263 -4.31 -12.72 9.44
C MET A 263 -4.08 -12.20 10.87
N PRO A 264 -5.07 -11.56 11.53
CA PRO A 264 -4.89 -11.09 12.90
C PRO A 264 -4.76 -12.26 13.88
N LEU A 265 -5.35 -13.43 13.62
CA LEU A 265 -5.15 -14.63 14.43
C LEU A 265 -3.68 -15.08 14.42
N CYS A 266 -3.10 -15.27 13.23
CA CYS A 266 -1.70 -15.67 13.09
C CYS A 266 -0.75 -14.60 13.67
N ALA A 267 -1.03 -13.31 13.43
CA ALA A 267 -0.24 -12.22 14.00
C ALA A 267 -0.27 -12.23 15.52
N THR A 268 -1.46 -12.39 16.11
CA THR A 268 -1.65 -12.44 17.57
C THR A 268 -0.93 -13.64 18.18
N LEU A 269 -1.05 -14.84 17.57
CA LEU A 269 -0.36 -16.03 18.05
C LEU A 269 1.16 -15.86 18.02
N MET A 270 1.69 -15.28 16.94
CA MET A 270 3.12 -15.00 16.80
C MET A 270 3.59 -13.95 17.83
N TYR A 271 2.84 -12.86 17.99
CA TYR A 271 3.15 -11.81 18.97
C TYR A 271 3.10 -12.35 20.41
N ALA A 272 2.07 -13.11 20.76
CA ALA A 272 1.92 -13.71 22.08
C ALA A 272 3.04 -14.72 22.37
N ALA A 273 3.42 -15.55 21.39
CA ALA A 273 4.51 -16.51 21.52
C ALA A 273 5.89 -15.85 21.68
N THR A 274 6.03 -14.57 21.30
CA THR A 274 7.30 -13.85 21.33
C THR A 274 7.30 -12.72 22.34
N VAL A 275 6.83 -11.52 21.96
CA VAL A 275 6.82 -10.34 22.83
C VAL A 275 6.02 -10.62 24.11
N GLY A 276 4.91 -11.35 24.02
CA GLY A 276 4.13 -11.77 25.19
C GLY A 276 4.89 -12.68 26.18
N ASN A 277 5.97 -13.32 25.74
CA ASN A 277 6.89 -14.12 26.56
C ASN A 277 8.24 -13.41 26.79
N GLY A 278 8.35 -12.11 26.51
CA GLY A 278 9.57 -11.32 26.68
C GLY A 278 10.65 -11.57 25.62
N ILE A 279 10.32 -12.27 24.53
CA ILE A 279 11.24 -12.49 23.41
C ILE A 279 11.12 -11.30 22.45
N ILE A 280 12.12 -10.43 22.47
CA ILE A 280 12.20 -9.22 21.67
C ILE A 280 13.38 -9.34 20.71
N PHE A 281 13.14 -9.13 19.42
CA PHE A 281 14.16 -9.19 18.38
C PHE A 281 14.10 -7.96 17.47
N PRO A 282 15.26 -7.46 16.99
CA PRO A 282 15.34 -6.35 16.04
C PRO A 282 14.96 -6.81 14.61
N THR A 283 13.75 -7.33 14.45
CA THR A 283 13.26 -7.92 13.20
C THR A 283 13.14 -6.89 12.08
N ASN A 284 12.92 -5.63 12.42
CA ASN A 284 12.94 -4.50 11.49
C ASN A 284 14.24 -4.46 10.66
N PHE A 285 15.41 -4.61 11.28
CA PHE A 285 16.69 -4.65 10.55
C PHE A 285 16.78 -5.81 9.57
N ILE A 286 16.35 -7.00 9.96
CA ILE A 286 16.36 -8.18 9.08
C ILE A 286 15.46 -7.93 7.86
N VAL A 287 14.26 -7.42 8.10
CA VAL A 287 13.32 -7.03 7.03
C VAL A 287 13.97 -5.98 6.13
N PHE A 288 14.62 -4.96 6.67
CA PHE A 288 15.29 -3.92 5.90
C PHE A 288 16.41 -4.46 5.00
N PHE A 289 17.33 -5.25 5.57
CA PHE A 289 18.47 -5.80 4.82
C PHE A 289 18.04 -6.69 3.65
N ILE A 290 16.93 -7.41 3.77
CA ILE A 290 16.42 -8.29 2.72
C ILE A 290 15.58 -7.50 1.72
N THR A 291 14.63 -6.72 2.21
CA THR A 291 13.60 -6.12 1.36
C THR A 291 14.10 -4.89 0.60
N MET A 292 15.10 -4.16 1.11
CA MET A 292 15.62 -2.98 0.40
C MET A 292 16.33 -3.34 -0.93
N PRO A 293 17.31 -4.26 -0.97
CA PRO A 293 17.89 -4.68 -2.25
C PRO A 293 16.85 -5.30 -3.17
N LEU A 294 15.95 -6.11 -2.60
CA LEU A 294 14.87 -6.74 -3.36
C LEU A 294 13.95 -5.70 -3.99
N GLY A 295 13.61 -4.62 -3.30
CA GLY A 295 12.79 -3.52 -3.83
C GLY A 295 13.40 -2.89 -5.09
N PHE A 296 14.71 -2.61 -5.08
CA PHE A 296 15.40 -2.11 -6.27
C PHE A 296 15.48 -3.16 -7.39
N ILE A 297 15.75 -4.43 -7.06
CA ILE A 297 15.77 -5.53 -8.04
C ILE A 297 14.41 -5.65 -8.72
N LEU A 298 13.32 -5.70 -7.94
CA LEU A 298 11.97 -5.80 -8.46
C LEU A 298 11.57 -4.57 -9.30
N PHE A 299 11.99 -3.38 -8.89
CA PHE A 299 11.79 -2.17 -9.70
C PHE A 299 12.53 -2.27 -11.03
N GLY A 300 13.80 -2.67 -11.03
CA GLY A 300 14.60 -2.89 -12.24
C GLY A 300 13.98 -3.96 -13.16
N MET A 301 13.48 -5.06 -12.59
CA MET A 301 12.74 -6.08 -13.32
C MET A 301 11.44 -5.54 -13.92
N ALA A 302 10.71 -4.69 -13.19
CA ALA A 302 9.50 -4.06 -13.70
C ALA A 302 9.81 -3.12 -14.88
N VAL A 303 10.88 -2.32 -14.79
CA VAL A 303 11.36 -1.48 -15.90
C VAL A 303 11.72 -2.34 -17.09
N TRP A 304 12.54 -3.37 -16.89
CA TRP A 304 12.92 -4.30 -17.95
C TRP A 304 11.70 -4.91 -18.64
N HIS A 305 10.75 -5.42 -17.87
CA HIS A 305 9.53 -6.03 -18.39
C HIS A 305 8.72 -5.04 -19.23
N MET A 306 8.63 -3.76 -18.88
CA MET A 306 7.88 -2.78 -19.67
C MET A 306 8.60 -2.29 -20.93
N PHE A 307 9.93 -2.22 -20.92
CA PHE A 307 10.70 -1.74 -22.07
C PHE A 307 10.96 -2.81 -23.12
N TYR A 308 11.08 -4.08 -22.71
CA TYR A 308 11.41 -5.20 -23.58
C TYR A 308 10.22 -6.10 -23.94
N ARG A 309 9.01 -5.79 -23.45
CA ARG A 309 7.80 -6.48 -23.86
C ARG A 309 7.41 -6.06 -25.28
N GLU A 310 7.38 -7.03 -26.19
CA GLU A 310 6.78 -6.85 -27.52
C GLU A 310 5.29 -6.55 -27.39
N LYS A 311 4.71 -5.88 -28.40
CA LYS A 311 3.28 -5.59 -28.42
C LYS A 311 2.50 -6.90 -28.25
N VAL A 312 1.80 -7.05 -27.13
CA VAL A 312 0.95 -8.21 -26.90
C VAL A 312 -0.27 -8.07 -27.80
N GLN A 313 -0.25 -8.78 -28.92
CA GLN A 313 -1.44 -8.94 -29.75
C GLN A 313 -2.46 -9.78 -28.99
N ILE A 314 -3.69 -9.28 -28.91
CA ILE A 314 -4.83 -10.02 -28.37
C ILE A 314 -5.06 -11.23 -29.30
N LYS A 315 -4.94 -12.44 -28.76
CA LYS A 315 -5.49 -13.65 -29.39
C LYS A 315 -6.96 -13.78 -29.03
#